data_AF-A0A5C6U362-F1
#
_entry.id   AF-A0A5C6U362-F1
#
_cell.length_a   1.000
_cell.length_b   1.000
_cell.length_c   1.000
_cell.angle_alpha   90.00
_cell.angle_beta   90.00
_cell.angle_gamma   90.00
#
_symmetry.space_group_name_H-M   'P 1'
#
loop_
_entity.id
_entity.type
_entity.pdbx_description
1 polymer ?
#
loop_
_entity_poly.entity_id
_entity_poly.type
_entity_poly.pdbx_seq_one_letter_code
_entity_poly.pdbx_strand_id
1 'polypeptide(L)' 'MKTHSIELQRIKAMSQSHGMLRARVDALVQPQPARDEGEPSSVLALSVENARVLYLLLKQQLAEVDAKKGRSQR' A
#
# COMPACT_ATOMS: atom_id res chain seq x y z
N MET A 1 -6.36 -18.05 -4.43
CA MET A 1 -6.55 -16.59 -4.28
C MET A 1 -6.91 -16.01 -5.64
N LYS A 2 -7.81 -15.01 -5.72
CA LYS A 2 -8.01 -14.25 -6.97
C LYS A 2 -6.85 -13.27 -7.13
N THR A 3 -6.25 -13.26 -8.31
CA THR A 3 -5.06 -12.44 -8.64
C THR A 3 -5.46 -11.26 -9.51
N HIS A 4 -4.80 -10.12 -9.30
CA HIS A 4 -5.08 -8.88 -10.02
C HIS A 4 -3.78 -8.23 -10.49
N SER A 5 -3.83 -7.63 -11.67
CA SER A 5 -2.88 -6.62 -12.09
C SER A 5 -3.42 -5.26 -11.65
N ILE A 6 -2.64 -4.52 -10.85
CA ILE A 6 -3.01 -3.25 -10.27
C ILE A 6 -2.01 -2.21 -10.76
N GLU A 7 -2.47 -1.20 -11.50
CA GLU A 7 -1.63 -0.09 -11.95
C GLU A 7 -2.06 1.19 -11.23
N LEU A 8 -1.16 1.75 -10.41
CA LEU A 8 -1.44 2.91 -9.59
C LEU A 8 -1.20 4.21 -10.36
N GLN A 9 -2.25 5.02 -10.48
CA GLN A 9 -2.21 6.32 -11.11
C GLN A 9 -1.85 7.41 -10.10
N ARG A 10 -2.46 7.39 -8.91
CA ARG A 10 -2.25 8.42 -7.87
C ARG A 10 -2.60 7.93 -6.48
N ILE A 11 -1.85 8.41 -5.48
CA ILE A 11 -2.19 8.27 -4.05
C ILE A 11 -2.91 9.55 -3.60
N LYS A 12 -4.14 9.41 -3.10
CA LYS A 12 -4.98 10.53 -2.64
C LYS A 12 -4.80 10.83 -1.16
N ALA A 13 -4.75 9.79 -0.34
CA ALA A 13 -4.62 9.91 1.10
C ALA A 13 -4.08 8.61 1.70
N MET A 14 -3.43 8.72 2.85
CA MET A 14 -3.06 7.57 3.67
C MET A 14 -3.43 7.84 5.12
N SER A 15 -3.92 6.81 5.81
CA SER A 15 -4.32 6.91 7.21
C SER A 15 -4.06 5.60 7.93
N GLN A 16 -3.75 5.65 9.21
CA GLN A 16 -3.69 4.49 10.09
C GLN A 16 -4.89 4.46 11.04
N SER A 17 -5.55 3.31 11.14
CA SER A 17 -6.30 2.95 12.33
C SER A 17 -6.24 1.45 12.64
N HIS A 18 -6.29 1.10 13.94
CA HIS A 18 -6.37 -0.28 14.44
C HIS A 18 -5.30 -1.25 13.88
N GLY A 19 -4.05 -0.79 13.77
CA GLY A 19 -2.96 -1.64 13.27
C GLY A 19 -2.95 -1.79 11.74
N MET A 20 -3.81 -1.06 11.01
CA MET A 20 -3.93 -1.12 9.56
C MET A 20 -3.70 0.24 8.90
N LEU A 21 -2.72 0.29 7.99
CA LEU A 21 -2.56 1.39 7.05
C LEU A 21 -3.59 1.26 5.93
N ARG A 22 -4.27 2.36 5.60
CA ARG A 22 -5.24 2.46 4.51
C ARG A 22 -4.80 3.54 3.55
N ALA A 23 -4.65 3.18 2.28
CA ALA A 23 -4.40 4.12 1.20
C ALA A 23 -5.67 4.29 0.36
N ARG A 24 -6.04 5.54 0.08
CA ARG A 24 -7.02 5.88 -0.97
C ARG A 24 -6.24 6.18 -2.24
N VAL A 25 -6.52 5.45 -3.31
CA VAL A 25 -5.75 5.51 -4.56
C VAL A 25 -6.69 5.53 -5.77
N ASP A 26 -6.21 6.13 -6.85
CA ASP A 26 -6.73 5.87 -8.19
C ASP A 26 -5.86 4.80 -8.83
N ALA A 27 -6.49 3.71 -9.28
CA ALA A 27 -5.80 2.58 -9.87
C ALA A 27 -6.66 1.87 -10.92
N LEU A 28 -6.00 1.33 -11.94
CA LEU A 28 -6.59 0.35 -12.85
C LEU A 28 -6.43 -1.04 -12.23
N VAL A 29 -7.53 -1.78 -12.10
CA VAL A 29 -7.53 -3.13 -11.52
C VAL A 29 -8.09 -4.09 -12.55
N GLN A 30 -7.29 -5.06 -12.96
CA GLN A 30 -7.67 -6.07 -13.94
C GLN A 30 -7.50 -7.47 -13.35
N PRO A 31 -8.44 -8.40 -13.59
CA PRO A 31 -8.21 -9.81 -13.25
C PRO A 31 -6.96 -10.31 -13.96
N GLN A 32 -6.08 -10.98 -13.22
CA GLN A 32 -4.91 -11.63 -13.79
C GLN A 32 -5.12 -13.14 -13.67
N PRO A 33 -5.12 -13.91 -14.76
CA PRO A 33 -5.19 -15.37 -14.67
C PRO A 33 -3.95 -15.89 -13.93
N ALA A 34 -4.14 -16.93 -13.11
CA ALA A 34 -3.03 -17.64 -12.50
C ALA A 34 -2.14 -18.18 -13.63
N ARG A 35 -0.85 -17.84 -13.61
CA ARG A 35 0.13 -18.44 -14.53
C ARG A 35 0.44 -19.85 -14.03
N ASP A 36 0.63 -20.79 -14.95
CA ASP A 36 0.84 -22.21 -14.64
C ASP A 36 2.14 -22.47 -13.83
N GLU A 37 3.10 -21.55 -13.89
CA GLU A 37 4.37 -21.62 -13.17
C GLU A 37 4.50 -20.48 -12.15
N GLY A 38 4.14 -20.74 -10.89
CA GLY A 38 4.40 -19.85 -9.76
C GLY A 38 3.27 -19.77 -8.73
N GLU A 39 3.60 -19.23 -7.56
CA GLU A 39 2.59 -18.94 -6.54
C GLU A 39 1.65 -17.81 -7.02
N PRO A 40 0.31 -17.97 -6.90
CA PRO A 40 -0.63 -16.95 -7.33
C PRO A 40 -0.42 -15.62 -6.59
N SER A 41 0.00 -14.58 -7.32
CA SER A 41 0.24 -13.25 -6.76
C SER A 41 -0.50 -12.16 -7.54
N SER A 42 -0.88 -11.09 -6.84
CA SER A 42 -1.33 -9.85 -7.48
C SER A 42 -0.12 -8.94 -7.68
N VAL A 43 -0.05 -8.24 -8.81
CA VAL A 43 1.05 -7.33 -9.13
C VAL A 43 0.59 -5.89 -8.92
N LEU A 44 1.36 -5.12 -8.16
CA LEU A 44 1.19 -3.67 -8.03
C LEU A 44 2.28 -2.95 -8.81
N ALA A 45 1.91 -2.30 -9.91
CA ALA A 45 2.76 -1.42 -10.69
C ALA A 45 2.50 0.04 -10.33
N LEU A 46 3.56 0.83 -10.27
CA LEU A 46 3.51 2.26 -9.98
C LEU A 46 4.72 2.95 -10.61
N SER A 47 4.56 4.21 -11.00
CA SER A 47 5.70 5.03 -11.44
C SER A 47 6.68 5.24 -10.29
N VAL A 48 7.95 5.50 -10.61
CA VAL A 48 8.98 5.81 -9.59
C VAL A 48 8.59 7.04 -8.77
N GLU A 49 7.94 8.02 -9.39
CA GLU A 49 7.41 9.19 -8.70
C GLU A 49 6.35 8.79 -7.65
N ASN A 50 5.36 7.99 -8.04
CA ASN A 50 4.36 7.47 -7.12
C ASN A 50 4.96 6.60 -6.01
N ALA A 51 6.03 5.85 -6.32
CA ALA A 51 6.76 5.06 -5.32
C ALA A 51 7.45 5.94 -4.27
N ARG A 52 8.02 7.07 -4.68
CA ARG A 52 8.60 8.05 -3.74
C ARG A 52 7.54 8.67 -2.85
N VAL A 53 6.38 9.04 -3.41
CA VAL A 53 5.25 9.56 -2.63
C VAL A 53 4.75 8.51 -1.63
N LEU A 54 4.60 7.26 -2.06
CA LEU A 54 4.23 6.14 -1.19
C LEU A 54 5.20 5.99 -0.01
N TYR A 55 6.51 6.00 -0.29
CA TYR A 55 7.54 5.88 0.74
C TYR A 55 7.43 6.98 1.81
N LEU A 56 7.25 8.23 1.38
CA LEU A 56 7.13 9.36 2.31
C LEU A 56 5.89 9.25 3.19
N LEU A 57 4.74 8.92 2.60
CA LEU A 57 3.48 8.74 3.33
C LEU A 57 3.58 7.56 4.32
N LEU A 58 4.15 6.43 3.90
CA LEU A 58 4.36 5.29 4.78
C LEU A 58 5.26 5.65 5.95
N LYS A 59 6.38 6.33 5.70
CA LYS A 59 7.30 6.78 6.74
C LYS A 59 6.60 7.66 7.77
N GLN A 60 5.77 8.61 7.31
CA GLN A 60 4.99 9.47 8.19
C GLN A 60 4.02 8.67 9.07
N GLN A 61 3.23 7.79 8.46
CA GLN A 61 2.21 7.05 9.19
C GLN A 61 2.81 6.07 10.22
N LEU A 62 3.95 5.45 9.89
CA LEU A 62 4.66 4.56 10.83
C LEU A 62 5.25 5.35 12.01
N ALA A 63 5.83 6.53 11.75
CA ALA A 63 6.33 7.40 12.81
C ALA A 63 5.21 7.79 13.81
N GLU A 64 3.99 8.05 13.32
CA GLU A 64 2.83 8.34 14.18
C GLU A 64 2.42 7.14 15.05
N VAL A 65 2.48 5.92 14.50
CA VAL A 65 2.22 4.68 15.24
C VAL A 65 3.26 4.48 16.35
N ASP A 66 4.52 4.67 16.03
CA ASP A 66 5.63 4.47 16.97
C ASP A 66 5.62 5.53 18.08
N ALA A 67 5.29 6.78 17.76
CA ALA A 67 5.12 7.84 18.76
C ALA A 67 4.02 7.52 19.78
N LYS A 68 2.91 6.89 19.35
CA LYS A 68 1.82 6.47 20.26
C LYS A 68 2.28 5.37 21.21
N LYS A 69 3.08 4.41 20.76
CA LYS A 69 3.64 3.35 21.63
C LYS A 69 4.54 3.94 22.71
N GLY A 70 5.43 4.87 22.35
CA GLY A 70 6.31 5.55 23.31
C GLY A 70 5.57 6.40 24.36
N ARG A 71 4.35 6.86 24.04
CA ARG A 71 3.50 7.63 24.97
C ARG A 71 2.67 6.76 25.92
N SER A 72 2.35 5.53 25.52
CA SER A 72 1.62 4.56 26.35
C SER A 72 2.50 3.84 27.37
N GLN A 73 3.82 3.93 27.24
CA GLN A 73 4.81 3.32 28.14
C GLN A 73 5.40 4.32 29.17
N ARG A 74 4.85 5.54 29.24
CA ARG A 74 5.25 6.59 30.19
C ARG A 74 4.16 6.87 31.19
#